data_AF-A0A8X8LF63-F1
#
_entry.id   AF-A0A8X8LF63-F1
#
_cell.length_a   1.000
_cell.length_b   1.000
_cell.length_c   1.000
_cell.angle_alpha   90.00
_cell.angle_beta   90.00
_cell.angle_gamma   90.00
#
_symmetry.space_group_name_H-M   'P 1'
#
loop_
_entity.id
_entity.type
_entity.pdbx_description
1 polymer ?
#
loop_
_entity_poly.entity_id
_entity_poly.type
_entity_poly.pdbx_seq_one_letter_code
_entity_poly.pdbx_strand_id
1 'polypeptide(L)'
;MEVSYCFSLTFGVLKNIYFMGNLGFQEILLIAVVVLVLFGGRKIPEFMRGLGKGIREFNDAKNNVKKELEEGMKEKDHPETPASN
;
A
#
# COMPACT_ATOMS: atom_id res chain seq x y z
N MET A 1 17.99 26.99 11.19
CA MET A 1 17.69 27.04 9.73
C MET A 1 18.89 26.58 8.91
N GLU A 2 20.11 26.98 9.24
CA GLU A 2 21.31 26.68 8.43
C GLU A 2 21.69 25.20 8.31
N VAL A 3 21.50 24.41 9.37
CA VAL A 3 21.85 22.97 9.39
C VAL A 3 21.01 22.17 8.37
N SER A 4 19.77 22.60 8.13
CA SER A 4 18.87 21.92 7.19
C SER A 4 19.30 22.13 5.72
N TYR A 5 19.76 23.34 5.36
CA TYR A 5 20.22 23.65 4.00
C TYR A 5 21.58 23.01 3.72
N CYS A 6 22.48 22.99 4.71
CA CYS A 6 23.77 22.33 4.57
C CYS A 6 23.62 20.81 4.40
N PHE A 7 22.67 20.21 5.12
CA PHE A 7 22.31 18.81 4.96
C PHE A 7 21.71 18.55 3.58
N SER A 8 20.73 19.35 3.14
CA SER A 8 20.12 19.21 1.80
C SER A 8 21.12 19.41 0.65
N LEU A 9 22.05 20.35 0.74
CA LEU A 9 23.02 20.65 -0.31
C LEU A 9 24.06 19.53 -0.45
N THR A 10 24.59 19.05 0.68
CA THR A 10 25.57 17.95 0.70
C THR A 10 24.93 16.65 0.22
N PHE A 11 23.71 16.37 0.65
CA PHE A 11 22.97 15.18 0.27
C PHE A 11 22.52 15.23 -1.21
N GLY A 12 22.22 16.42 -1.74
CA GLY A 12 21.87 16.63 -3.15
C GLY A 12 23.05 16.43 -4.11
N VAL A 13 24.25 16.89 -3.74
CA VAL A 13 25.49 16.69 -4.52
C VAL A 13 25.89 15.22 -4.53
N LEU A 14 25.81 14.54 -3.37
CA LEU A 14 26.10 13.11 -3.26
C LEU A 14 25.13 12.26 -4.09
N LYS A 15 23.84 12.61 -4.11
CA LYS A 15 22.81 11.92 -4.90
C LYS A 15 23.09 11.93 -6.40
N ASN A 16 23.61 13.03 -6.94
CA ASN A 16 23.91 13.15 -8.38
C ASN A 16 25.09 12.24 -8.79
N ILE A 17 26.11 12.15 -7.95
CA ILE A 17 27.25 11.23 -8.15
C ILE A 17 26.82 9.76 -8.08
N TYR A 18 25.87 9.41 -7.19
CA TYR A 18 25.41 8.04 -6.98
C TYR A 18 24.48 7.54 -8.11
N PHE A 19 23.69 8.43 -8.72
CA PHE A 19 22.72 8.10 -9.79
C PHE A 19 23.39 7.56 -11.06
N MET A 20 24.67 7.88 -11.30
CA MET A 20 25.39 7.46 -12.51
C MET A 20 26.18 6.15 -12.34
N GLY A 21 26.16 5.53 -11.14
CA GLY A 21 27.14 4.50 -10.77
C GLY A 21 26.63 3.15 -10.28
N ASN A 22 25.37 2.97 -9.82
CA ASN A 22 24.88 1.69 -9.29
C ASN A 22 23.34 1.67 -9.16
N LEU A 23 22.66 1.21 -10.22
CA LEU A 23 21.20 1.20 -10.33
C LEU A 23 20.56 0.00 -9.62
N GLY A 24 20.23 0.16 -8.34
CA GLY A 24 19.46 -0.87 -7.66
C GLY A 24 19.39 -0.68 -6.16
N PHE A 25 20.25 -1.37 -5.43
CA PHE A 25 20.15 -1.41 -3.96
C PHE A 25 20.51 -0.07 -3.32
N GLN A 26 21.48 0.64 -3.90
CA GLN A 26 22.04 1.85 -3.32
C GLN A 26 21.05 3.03 -3.35
N GLU A 27 20.24 3.14 -4.40
CA GLU A 27 19.20 4.16 -4.51
C GLU A 27 18.01 3.89 -3.58
N ILE A 28 17.57 2.63 -3.48
CA ILE A 28 16.50 2.26 -2.55
C ILE A 28 16.93 2.55 -1.10
N LEU A 29 18.16 2.19 -0.73
CA LEU A 29 18.71 2.49 0.59
C LEU A 29 18.81 3.99 0.84
N LEU A 30 19.28 4.77 -0.14
CA LEU A 30 19.39 6.23 -0.04
C LEU A 30 18.02 6.88 0.16
N ILE A 31 17.01 6.48 -0.61
CA ILE A 31 15.64 6.97 -0.48
C ILE A 31 15.07 6.60 0.90
N ALA A 32 15.26 5.36 1.34
CA ALA A 32 14.82 4.92 2.66
C ALA A 32 15.44 5.77 3.78
N VAL A 33 16.75 6.07 3.70
CA VAL A 33 17.44 6.93 4.67
C VAL A 33 16.88 8.36 4.67
N VAL A 34 16.63 8.95 3.50
CA VAL A 34 16.03 10.29 3.39
C VAL A 34 14.65 10.32 4.04
N VAL A 35 13.79 9.36 3.72
CA VAL A 35 12.44 9.28 4.29
C VAL A 35 12.53 9.03 5.81
N LEU A 36 13.49 8.24 6.28
CA LEU A 36 13.71 7.99 7.71
C LEU A 36 14.12 9.25 8.46
N VAL A 37 14.94 10.11 7.87
CA VAL A 37 15.38 11.38 8.47
C VAL A 37 14.25 12.43 8.44
N LEU A 38 13.47 12.48 7.36
CA LEU A 38 12.37 13.44 7.21
C LEU A 38 11.13 13.09 8.04
N PHE A 39 10.74 11.81 8.07
CA PHE A 39 9.54 11.35 8.76
C PHE A 39 9.84 10.76 10.15
N GLY A 40 11.09 10.43 10.44
CA GLY A 40 11.51 9.67 11.61
C GLY A 40 11.21 8.18 11.42
N GLY A 41 12.14 7.31 11.82
CA GLY A 41 12.02 5.86 11.61
C GLY A 41 10.85 5.14 12.28
N ARG A 42 10.04 5.87 13.08
CA ARG A 42 8.83 5.36 13.70
C ARG A 42 7.58 5.50 12.84
N LYS A 43 7.53 6.46 11.90
CA LYS A 43 6.32 6.72 11.10
C LYS A 43 6.09 5.72 9.97
N ILE A 44 7.15 5.21 9.35
CA ILE A 44 7.02 4.19 8.29
C ILE A 44 6.35 2.90 8.81
N PRO A 45 6.84 2.25 9.89
CA PRO A 45 6.22 1.01 10.38
C PRO A 45 4.81 1.23 10.96
N GLU A 46 4.55 2.41 11.54
CA GLU A 46 3.22 2.77 12.06
C GLU A 46 2.20 2.98 10.93
N PHE A 47 2.61 3.65 9.85
CA PHE A 47 1.80 3.84 8.65
C PHE A 47 1.55 2.51 7.90
N MET A 48 2.57 1.66 7.77
CA MET A 48 2.42 0.32 7.19
C MET A 48 1.45 -0.55 7.99
N ARG A 49 1.51 -0.50 9.32
CA ARG A 49 0.56 -1.22 10.19
C ARG A 49 -0.87 -0.71 10.02
N GLY A 50 -1.06 0.60 9.89
CA GLY A 50 -2.36 1.21 9.63
C GLY A 50 -2.94 0.81 8.27
N LEU A 51 -2.14 0.95 7.20
CA LEU A 51 -2.53 0.54 5.85
C LEU A 51 -2.82 -0.96 5.75
N GLY A 52 -2.01 -1.80 6.38
CA GLY A 52 -2.20 -3.25 6.37
C GLY A 52 -3.51 -3.69 7.01
N LYS A 53 -3.93 -3.03 8.10
CA LYS A 53 -5.24 -3.26 8.72
C LYS A 53 -6.38 -2.79 7.81
N GLY A 54 -6.28 -1.59 7.25
CA GLY A 54 -7.30 -1.04 6.34
C GLY A 54 -7.49 -1.89 5.08
N ILE A 55 -6.41 -2.39 4.47
CA ILE A 55 -6.48 -3.29 3.30
C ILE A 55 -7.14 -4.62 3.67
N ARG A 56 -6.85 -5.16 4.87
CA ARG A 56 -7.45 -6.42 5.34
C ARG A 56 -8.96 -6.28 5.55
N GLU A 57 -9.38 -5.25 6.29
CA GLU A 57 -10.79 -4.94 6.52
C GLU A 57 -11.54 -4.67 5.20
N PHE A 58 -10.90 -3.98 4.26
CA PHE A 58 -11.47 -3.73 2.92
C PHE A 58 -11.66 -5.01 2.11
N ASN A 59 -10.70 -5.94 2.15
CA ASN A 59 -10.83 -7.23 1.47
C ASN A 59 -11.90 -8.11 2.13
N ASP A 60 -11.96 -8.13 3.46
CA ASP A 60 -12.97 -8.91 4.19
C ASP A 60 -14.39 -8.42 3.88
N ALA A 61 -14.61 -7.10 3.89
CA ALA A 61 -15.88 -6.49 3.50
C ALA A 61 -16.24 -6.81 2.04
N LYS A 62 -15.28 -6.70 1.11
CA LYS A 62 -15.51 -7.06 -0.31
C LYS A 62 -15.88 -8.53 -0.50
N ASN A 63 -15.27 -9.43 0.25
CA ASN A 63 -15.53 -10.87 0.14
C ASN A 63 -16.90 -11.25 0.70
N ASN A 64 -17.31 -10.63 1.81
CA ASN A 64 -18.63 -10.82 2.38
C ASN A 64 -19.73 -10.28 1.45
N VAL A 65 -19.56 -9.06 0.90
CA VAL A 65 -20.49 -8.50 -0.09
C VAL A 65 -20.57 -9.36 -1.36
N LYS A 66 -19.45 -9.91 -1.84
CA LYS A 66 -19.45 -10.84 -2.99
C LYS A 66 -20.26 -12.10 -2.71
N LYS A 67 -20.09 -12.70 -1.53
CA LYS A 67 -20.86 -13.90 -1.14
C LYS A 67 -22.35 -13.61 -1.04
N GLU A 68 -22.74 -12.49 -0.42
CA GLU A 68 -24.15 -12.11 -0.30
C GLU A 68 -24.79 -11.84 -1.67
N LEU A 69 -24.02 -11.26 -2.61
CA LEU A 69 -24.48 -11.02 -3.97
C LEU A 69 -24.61 -12.32 -4.78
N GLU A 70 -23.70 -13.27 -4.60
CA GLU A 70 -23.72 -14.60 -5.27
C GLU A 70 -24.82 -15.51 -4.70
N GLU A 71 -25.05 -15.48 -3.38
CA GLU A 71 -26.10 -16.24 -2.70
C GLU A 71 -27.50 -15.66 -2.99
N GLY A 72 -27.64 -14.34 -3.02
CA GLY A 72 -28.91 -13.66 -3.37
C GLY A 72 -29.32 -13.81 -4.84
N MET A 73 -28.39 -14.12 -5.74
CA MET A 73 -28.70 -14.46 -7.14
C MET A 73 -29.06 -15.93 -7.36
N LYS A 74 -28.75 -16.83 -6.40
CA LYS A 74 -29.04 -18.27 -6.55
C LYS A 74 -30.45 -18.71 -6.12
N GLU A 75 -31.27 -17.78 -5.62
CA GLU A 75 -32.63 -18.07 -5.13
C GLU A 75 -33.75 -17.70 -6.12
N LYS A 76 -33.44 -17.26 -7.36
CA LYS A 76 -34.46 -16.93 -8.38
C LYS A 76 -34.47 -17.84 -9.62
N ASP A 77 -34.09 -19.10 -9.46
CA ASP A 77 -34.31 -20.12 -10.49
C ASP A 77 -34.94 -21.38 -9.89
N HIS A 78 -36.22 -21.25 -9.52
CA HIS A 78 -37.15 -22.38 -9.46
C HIS A 78 -38.55 -21.87 -9.83
N PRO A 79 -38.90 -21.77 -11.12
CA PRO A 79 -40.28 -21.92 -11.53
C PRO A 79 -40.65 -23.39 -11.33
N GLU A 80 -41.17 -23.66 -10.14
CA GLU A 80 -42.27 -24.57 -9.82
C GLU A 80 -42.76 -25.42 -11.01
N THR A 81 -42.44 -26.71 -11.00
CA THR A 81 -43.23 -27.72 -11.75
C THR A 81 -44.31 -28.22 -10.80
N PRO A 82 -45.61 -28.07 -11.14
CA PRO A 82 -46.42 -29.28 -11.32
C PRO A 82 -47.56 -29.07 -12.33
N ALA A 83 -47.40 -29.56 -13.57
CA ALA A 83 -48.53 -29.80 -14.47
C ALA A 83 -49.09 -31.19 -14.20
N SER A 84 -50.02 -31.25 -13.24
CA SER A 84 -51.09 -32.26 -13.17
C SER A 84 -51.93 -32.14 -14.43
N ASN A 85 -52.00 -33.21 -15.24
CA ASN A 85 -53.15 -33.70 -16.02
C ASN A 85 -52.78 -35.05 -16.67
#